data_AF-A0A9X0L469-F1
#
_entry.id   AF-A0A9X0L469-F1
#
_cell.length_a   1.000
_cell.length_b   1.000
_cell.length_c   1.000
_cell.angle_alpha   90.00
_cell.angle_beta   90.00
_cell.angle_gamma   90.00
#
_symmetry.space_group_name_H-M   'P 1'
#
loop_
_entity.id
_entity.type
_entity.pdbx_description
1 polymer ?
#
loop_
_entity_poly.entity_id
_entity_poly.type
_entity_poly.pdbx_seq_one_letter_code
_entity_poly.pdbx_strand_id
1 'polypeptide(L)'
;MVATLLGSCQTNPNTRATPVVPSAAPPTAGAATEGEASAALRTFLQAQQNAELFVVDSAELVNVNDNTWQVLVPRTDWADRMPNRAAFEIDKSTGEVRALPVR
;
A
#
# COMPACT_ATOMS: atom_id res chain seq x y z
N MET A 1 -38.10 -24.11 -46.11
CA MET A 1 -38.23 -23.34 -44.85
C MET A 1 -37.09 -23.78 -43.95
N VAL A 2 -35.98 -23.01 -43.83
CA VAL A 2 -35.74 -21.94 -42.82
C VAL A 2 -35.80 -22.54 -41.40
N ALA A 3 -34.81 -22.46 -40.49
CA ALA A 3 -33.49 -21.82 -40.44
C ALA A 3 -32.71 -22.25 -39.16
N THR A 4 -31.42 -21.87 -39.14
CA THR A 4 -30.60 -21.40 -37.98
C THR A 4 -30.12 -22.36 -36.89
N LEU A 5 -28.82 -22.72 -37.01
CA LEU A 5 -27.70 -22.35 -36.11
C LEU A 5 -27.97 -22.21 -34.59
N LEU A 6 -27.51 -23.19 -33.82
CA LEU A 6 -27.03 -23.05 -32.44
C LEU A 6 -25.57 -23.56 -32.46
N GLY A 7 -24.55 -22.76 -32.20
CA GLY A 7 -24.43 -21.83 -31.09
C GLY A 7 -23.59 -22.52 -30.01
N SER A 8 -22.28 -22.42 -30.16
CA SER A 8 -21.22 -23.06 -29.39
C SER A 8 -21.29 -22.79 -27.88
N CYS A 9 -21.26 -23.85 -27.07
CA CYS A 9 -20.83 -23.81 -25.67
C CYS A 9 -19.90 -25.00 -25.38
N GLN A 10 -18.76 -25.07 -26.09
CA GLN A 10 -17.68 -25.95 -25.62
C GLN A 10 -16.90 -25.19 -24.52
N THR A 11 -17.34 -25.41 -23.29
CA THR A 11 -16.65 -25.06 -22.05
C THR A 11 -15.36 -25.87 -21.95
N ASN A 12 -14.21 -25.24 -22.21
CA ASN A 12 -12.99 -25.26 -21.38
C ASN A 12 -11.79 -24.72 -22.17
N PRO A 13 -11.24 -23.58 -21.75
CA PRO A 13 -9.80 -23.46 -21.63
C PRO A 13 -9.46 -23.53 -20.15
N ASN A 14 -8.71 -24.56 -19.84
CA ASN A 14 -7.89 -24.73 -18.66
C ASN A 14 -6.99 -23.51 -18.46
N THR A 15 -7.48 -22.47 -17.80
CA THR A 15 -6.65 -21.36 -17.33
C THR A 15 -6.07 -21.78 -15.98
N ARG A 16 -4.94 -22.47 -16.07
CA ARG A 16 -3.97 -22.57 -14.98
C ARG A 16 -3.71 -21.15 -14.47
N ALA A 17 -4.35 -20.77 -13.37
CA ALA A 17 -4.05 -19.54 -12.66
C ALA A 17 -2.61 -19.65 -12.15
N THR A 18 -1.65 -19.18 -12.95
CA THR A 18 -0.47 -18.55 -12.37
C THR A 18 -0.99 -17.54 -11.35
N PRO A 19 -0.44 -17.49 -10.12
CA PRO A 19 -0.69 -16.36 -9.26
C PRO A 19 -0.17 -15.15 -10.04
N VAL A 20 -1.10 -14.37 -10.61
CA VAL A 20 -0.83 -12.98 -10.90
C VAL A 20 -0.51 -12.40 -9.54
N VAL A 21 0.78 -12.32 -9.22
CA VAL A 21 1.26 -11.30 -8.30
C VAL A 21 0.60 -10.03 -8.86
N PRO A 22 -0.29 -9.35 -8.14
CA PRO A 22 -0.79 -8.09 -8.62
C PRO A 22 0.46 -7.25 -8.83
N SER A 23 0.81 -7.02 -10.09
CA SER A 23 1.75 -5.98 -10.45
C SER A 23 1.06 -4.73 -9.95
N ALA A 24 1.45 -4.30 -8.75
CA ALA A 24 0.93 -3.10 -8.13
C ALA A 24 0.96 -2.04 -9.21
N ALA A 25 -0.22 -1.56 -9.61
CA ALA A 25 -0.30 -0.38 -10.45
C ALA A 25 0.58 0.67 -9.76
N PRO A 26 1.48 1.36 -10.47
CA PRO A 26 2.17 2.49 -9.86
C PRO A 26 1.06 3.38 -9.28
N PRO A 27 1.10 3.75 -7.98
CA PRO A 27 0.07 4.62 -7.42
C PRO A 27 0.09 5.91 -8.24
N THR A 28 -0.90 6.05 -9.12
CA THR A 28 -1.03 7.22 -10.02
C THR A 28 -1.98 8.25 -9.40
N ALA A 29 -2.56 7.93 -8.24
CA ALA A 29 -3.24 8.87 -7.38
C ALA A 29 -2.27 9.21 -6.24
N GLY A 30 -1.87 10.49 -6.14
CA GLY A 30 -1.06 10.97 -5.03
C GLY A 30 -1.76 10.76 -3.68
N ALA A 31 -1.02 10.93 -2.58
CA ALA A 31 -1.58 10.85 -1.24
C ALA A 31 -2.22 12.19 -0.81
N ALA A 32 -3.20 12.69 -1.56
CA ALA A 32 -3.82 13.99 -1.27
C ALA A 32 -4.62 13.98 0.04
N THR A 33 -5.24 12.84 0.37
CA THR A 33 -6.01 12.63 1.60
C THR A 33 -5.28 11.72 2.60
N GLU A 34 -5.70 11.79 3.86
CA GLU A 34 -5.19 10.92 4.94
C GLU A 34 -5.44 9.43 4.63
N GLY A 35 -6.59 9.11 4.03
CA GLY A 35 -6.90 7.74 3.60
C GLY A 35 -5.93 7.22 2.54
N GLU A 36 -5.61 8.03 1.54
CA GLU A 36 -4.64 7.69 0.49
C GLU A 36 -3.22 7.57 1.05
N ALA A 37 -2.83 8.47 1.95
CA ALA A 37 -1.56 8.42 2.66
C ALA A 37 -1.41 7.12 3.48
N SER A 38 -2.46 6.74 4.22
CA SER A 38 -2.47 5.48 4.98
C SER A 38 -2.36 4.25 4.08
N ALA A 39 -3.01 4.26 2.91
CA ALA A 39 -2.94 3.17 1.94
C ALA A 39 -1.55 3.06 1.28
N ALA A 40 -0.95 4.19 0.94
CA ALA A 40 0.42 4.27 0.41
C ALA A 40 1.42 3.72 1.45
N LEU A 41 1.30 4.12 2.71
CA LEU A 41 2.13 3.62 3.80
C LEU A 41 1.97 2.11 4.02
N ARG A 42 0.74 1.60 4.06
CA ARG A 42 0.48 0.15 4.21
C ARG A 42 1.15 -0.63 3.09
N THR A 43 1.00 -0.18 1.85
CA THR A 43 1.62 -0.81 0.68
C THR A 43 3.14 -0.80 0.79
N PHE A 44 3.72 0.34 1.17
CA PHE A 44 5.17 0.49 1.37
C PHE A 44 5.70 -0.43 2.48
N LEU A 45 5.02 -0.49 3.64
CA LEU A 45 5.43 -1.32 4.76
C LEU A 45 5.28 -2.82 4.47
N GLN A 46 4.23 -3.23 3.74
CA GLN A 46 4.05 -4.63 3.32
C GLN A 46 5.17 -5.12 2.40
N ALA A 47 5.80 -4.23 1.64
CA ALA A 47 6.96 -4.57 0.79
C ALA A 47 8.27 -4.72 1.59
N GLN A 48 8.29 -4.33 2.87
CA GLN A 48 9.48 -4.43 3.72
C GLN A 48 9.57 -5.82 4.35
N GLN A 49 10.80 -6.33 4.51
CA GLN A 49 11.03 -7.64 5.15
C GLN A 49 10.64 -7.68 6.63
N ASN A 50 10.62 -6.51 7.27
CA ASN A 50 10.31 -6.32 8.69
C ASN A 50 8.93 -5.67 8.90
N ALA A 51 8.00 -5.85 7.97
CA ALA A 51 6.64 -5.32 8.03
C ALA A 51 5.92 -5.64 9.36
N GLU A 52 6.15 -6.85 9.89
CA GLU A 52 5.58 -7.37 11.14
C GLU A 52 5.97 -6.56 12.39
N LEU A 53 7.04 -5.77 12.32
CA LEU A 53 7.48 -4.94 13.43
C LEU A 53 6.68 -3.63 13.53
N PHE A 54 5.89 -3.28 12.53
CA PHE A 54 5.17 -2.01 12.45
C PHE A 54 3.68 -2.18 12.77
N VAL A 55 3.19 -1.39 13.73
CA VAL A 55 1.76 -1.37 14.07
C VAL A 55 1.04 -0.31 13.24
N VAL A 56 0.74 -0.66 11.99
CA VAL A 56 0.21 0.30 11.00
C VAL A 56 -1.19 0.82 11.33
N ASP A 57 -1.99 0.03 12.06
CA ASP A 57 -3.31 0.46 12.54
C ASP A 57 -3.22 1.60 13.56
N SER A 58 -2.15 1.63 14.36
CA SER A 58 -1.85 2.68 15.32
C SER A 58 -0.92 3.77 14.75
N ALA A 59 -0.82 3.85 13.42
CA ALA A 59 -0.05 4.90 12.77
C ALA A 59 -0.74 6.26 12.93
N GLU A 60 0.03 7.27 13.31
CA GLU A 60 -0.47 8.63 13.46
C GLU A 60 -0.03 9.46 12.25
N LEU A 61 -0.99 9.95 11.48
CA LEU A 61 -0.75 10.78 10.31
C LEU A 61 -0.86 12.26 10.72
N VAL A 62 0.16 13.03 10.39
CA VAL A 62 0.28 14.45 10.68
C VAL A 62 0.43 15.19 9.37
N ASN A 63 -0.46 16.15 9.13
CA ASN A 63 -0.31 17.09 8.03
C ASN A 63 0.74 18.12 8.42
N VAL A 64 1.97 17.97 7.92
CA VAL A 64 3.07 18.89 8.27
C VAL A 64 3.00 20.12 7.36
N ASN A 65 2.91 19.90 6.04
CA ASN A 65 2.85 20.95 5.03
C ASN A 65 1.85 20.59 3.91
N ASP A 66 1.57 21.54 3.01
CA ASP A 66 0.69 21.34 1.85
C ASP A 66 1.11 20.18 0.95
N ASN A 67 2.40 19.85 0.90
CA ASN A 67 2.95 18.84 -0.01
C ASN A 67 3.28 17.50 0.67
N THR A 68 3.25 17.41 2.00
CA THR A 68 3.81 16.25 2.71
C THR A 68 2.98 15.85 3.93
N TRP A 69 2.72 14.56 4.06
CA TRP A 69 2.30 13.94 5.32
C TRP A 69 3.51 13.42 6.08
N GLN A 70 3.54 13.61 7.39
CA GLN A 70 4.43 12.86 8.26
C GLN A 70 3.61 11.78 8.95
N VAL A 71 4.14 10.56 8.97
CA VAL A 71 3.48 9.43 9.62
C VAL A 71 4.39 8.83 10.68
N LEU A 72 3.86 8.70 11.89
CA LEU A 72 4.54 8.11 13.02
C LEU A 72 3.96 6.72 13.26
N VAL A 73 4.78 5.69 13.03
CA VAL A 73 4.35 4.29 13.15
C VAL A 73 5.04 3.65 14.35
N PRO A 74 4.28 3.18 15.36
CA PRO A 74 4.84 2.42 16.47
C PRO A 74 5.56 1.17 15.99
N ARG A 75 6.73 0.88 16.59
CA ARG A 75 7.47 -0.37 16.35
C ARG A 75 7.48 -1.24 17.60
N THR A 76 7.15 -2.52 17.44
CA THR A 76 7.13 -3.50 18.53
C THR A 76 8.53 -3.79 19.08
N ASP A 77 9.53 -3.88 18.21
CA ASP A 77 10.94 -4.08 18.59
C ASP A 77 11.53 -2.91 19.41
N TRP A 78 10.92 -1.71 19.31
CA TRP A 78 11.36 -0.51 20.00
C TRP A 78 10.47 -0.16 21.21
N ALA A 79 9.64 -1.08 21.68
CA ALA A 79 8.74 -0.83 22.82
C ALA A 79 9.47 -0.31 24.07
N ASP A 80 10.72 -0.75 24.29
CA ASP A 80 11.59 -0.35 25.41
C ASP A 80 12.65 0.73 25.05
N ARG A 81 12.56 1.35 23.86
CA ARG A 81 13.55 2.36 23.41
C ARG A 81 12.87 3.65 22.95
N MET A 82 13.53 4.78 23.21
CA MET A 82 13.13 6.06 22.64
C MET A 82 14.01 6.41 21.42
N PRO A 83 13.43 6.90 20.31
CA PRO A 83 11.99 6.94 20.02
C PRO A 83 11.43 5.53 19.76
N ASN A 84 10.22 5.26 20.24
CA ASN A 84 9.53 3.97 20.04
C ASN A 84 8.72 3.91 18.72
N ARG A 85 8.83 4.95 17.89
CA ARG A 85 8.12 5.09 16.61
C ARG A 85 9.11 5.36 15.50
N ALA A 86 8.85 4.77 14.35
CA ALA A 86 9.50 5.15 13.10
C ALA A 86 8.71 6.30 12.46
N ALA A 87 9.43 7.29 11.94
CA ALA A 87 8.84 8.38 11.20
C ALA A 87 8.95 8.10 9.69
N PHE A 88 7.90 8.44 8.96
CA PHE A 88 7.84 8.35 7.50
C PHE A 88 7.32 9.67 6.96
N GLU A 89 7.74 10.02 5.75
CA GLU A 89 7.17 11.12 4.97
C GLU A 89 6.46 10.55 3.76
N ILE A 90 5.34 11.14 3.40
CA ILE A 90 4.57 10.79 2.21
C ILE A 90 4.32 12.05 1.42
N ASP A 91 4.83 12.09 0.19
CA ASP A 91 4.57 13.18 -0.73
C ASP A 91 3.11 13.11 -1.21
N LYS A 92 2.36 14.21 -1.06
CA LYS A 92 0.92 14.25 -1.39
C LYS A 92 0.63 14.20 -2.88
N SER A 93 1.58 14.63 -3.71
CA SER A 93 1.40 14.69 -5.16
C SER A 93 1.67 13.34 -5.81
N THR A 94 2.65 12.60 -5.30
CA THR A 94 3.16 11.36 -5.89
C THR A 94 2.79 10.12 -5.07
N GLY A 95 2.43 10.28 -3.79
CA GLY A 95 2.20 9.17 -2.86
C GLY A 95 3.48 8.45 -2.47
N GLU A 96 4.65 9.00 -2.78
CA GLU A 96 5.94 8.38 -2.49
C GLU A 96 6.22 8.39 -0.97
N VAL A 97 6.49 7.21 -0.41
CA VAL A 97 6.77 7.03 1.02
C VAL A 97 8.28 6.94 1.24
N ARG A 98 8.80 7.76 2.16
CA ARG A 98 10.21 7.79 2.55
C ARG A 98 10.34 7.58 4.06
N ALA A 99 11.24 6.72 4.48
CA ALA A 99 11.56 6.57 5.91
C ALA A 99 12.46 7.71 6.36
N LEU A 100 12.10 8.35 7.48
CA LEU A 100 12.95 9.33 8.12
C LEU A 100 13.92 8.63 9.09
N PRO A 101 15.22 8.95 9.05
CA PRO A 101 16.17 8.42 10.02
C PRO A 101 15.84 8.97 11.41
N VAL A 102 15.76 8.06 12.38
CA VAL A 102 15.73 8.43 13.80
C VAL A 102 17.14 8.87 14.23
N ARG A 103 17.23 10.03 14.89
CA ARG A 103 18.49 10.59 15.41
C ARG A 103 18.65 10.31 16.89
#